data_AF-A0A1H7HWP5-F1
#
_entry.id   AF-A0A1H7HWP5-F1
#
_cell.length_a   1.000
_cell.length_b   1.000
_cell.length_c   1.000
_cell.angle_alpha   90.00
_cell.angle_beta   90.00
_cell.angle_gamma   90.00
#
_symmetry.space_group_name_H-M   'P 1'
#
loop_
_entity.id
_entity.type
_entity.pdbx_description
1 polymer ?
#
loop_
_entity_poly.entity_id
_entity_poly.type
_entity_poly.pdbx_seq_one_letter_code
_entity_poly.pdbx_strand_id
1 'polypeptide(L)'
;MTSTTATLRPAELSALLRDEPSTARGVLRLALRDGVERAYLLDPRDFAATTSPDIAYDARVHAAYILALQGHRPAWLAQHLDLPLPAADAICAHAEAHGPDGPRNGPTAA
;
A
#
# COMPACT_ATOMS: atom_id res chain seq x y z
N MET A 1 -29.80 32.79 17.24
CA MET A 1 -29.16 31.87 16.29
C MET A 1 -28.20 31.00 17.10
N THR A 2 -28.63 29.80 17.49
CA THR A 2 -27.89 28.93 18.43
C THR A 2 -26.97 27.98 17.67
N SER A 3 -25.66 28.24 17.74
CA SER A 3 -24.62 27.31 17.29
C SER A 3 -24.58 26.11 18.24
N THR A 4 -24.92 24.93 17.72
CA THR A 4 -24.78 23.66 18.47
C THR A 4 -23.37 23.14 18.27
N THR A 5 -22.54 23.30 19.30
CA THR A 5 -21.25 22.60 19.40
C THR A 5 -21.55 21.13 19.74
N ALA A 6 -21.58 20.27 18.73
CA ALA A 6 -21.72 18.84 18.93
C ALA A 6 -20.39 18.27 19.47
N THR A 7 -20.29 18.14 20.79
CA THR A 7 -19.22 17.40 21.45
C THR A 7 -19.41 15.91 21.17
N LEU A 8 -18.69 15.40 20.17
CA LEU A 8 -18.63 13.96 19.86
C LEU A 8 -18.11 13.19 21.08
N ARG A 9 -18.81 12.11 21.46
CA ARG A 9 -18.38 11.28 22.59
C ARG A 9 -17.14 10.46 22.23
N PRO A 10 -16.24 10.15 23.17
CA PRO A 10 -15.01 9.38 22.90
C PRO A 10 -15.25 8.03 22.21
N ALA A 11 -16.39 7.39 22.48
CA ALA A 11 -16.78 6.12 21.87
C ALA A 11 -17.21 6.26 20.39
N GLU A 12 -17.79 7.40 20.01
CA GLU A 12 -18.17 7.74 18.62
C GLU A 12 -16.94 8.16 17.81
N LEU A 13 -16.00 8.88 18.44
CA LEU A 13 -14.66 9.12 17.89
C LEU A 13 -13.93 7.81 17.61
N SER A 14 -14.03 6.85 18.54
CA SER A 14 -13.44 5.51 18.38
C SER A 14 -14.15 4.66 17.32
N ALA A 15 -15.43 4.93 17.03
CA ALA A 15 -16.18 4.26 15.96
C ALA A 15 -15.84 4.86 14.58
N LEU A 16 -15.65 6.17 14.50
CA LEU A 16 -15.14 6.86 13.30
C LEU A 16 -13.67 6.54 12.99
N LEU A 17 -12.86 6.24 14.01
CA LEU A 17 -11.50 5.71 13.84
C LEU A 17 -11.46 4.18 13.60
N ARG A 18 -12.61 3.51 13.75
CA ARG A 18 -12.83 2.11 13.33
C ARG A 18 -13.43 2.04 11.93
N ASP A 19 -13.20 3.06 11.11
CA ASP A 19 -13.58 3.08 9.70
C ASP A 19 -12.67 2.10 8.94
N GLU A 20 -12.98 0.82 9.11
CA GLU A 20 -12.45 -0.36 8.45
C GLU A 20 -10.91 -0.50 8.52
N PRO A 21 -10.34 -1.72 8.50
CA PRO A 21 -8.97 -1.85 8.03
C PRO A 21 -9.02 -1.50 6.54
N SER A 22 -9.04 -0.20 6.19
CA SER A 22 -8.53 0.23 4.90
C SER A 22 -7.19 -0.46 4.82
N THR A 23 -7.06 -1.47 3.95
CA THR A 23 -5.79 -2.13 3.69
C THR A 23 -4.81 -0.99 3.49
N ALA A 24 -3.98 -0.73 4.51
CA ALA A 24 -3.30 0.55 4.64
C ALA A 24 -2.59 0.75 3.31
N ARG A 25 -2.86 1.85 2.60
CA ARG A 25 -2.46 1.96 1.18
C ARG A 25 -0.95 1.77 1.03
N GLY A 26 -0.19 1.99 2.10
CA GLY A 26 1.23 1.70 2.21
C GLY A 26 1.60 0.28 2.65
N VAL A 27 0.72 -0.73 2.64
CA VAL A 27 1.01 -2.11 3.10
C VAL A 27 0.44 -3.14 2.14
N LEU A 28 1.24 -4.18 1.86
CA LEU A 28 0.83 -5.30 1.01
C LEU A 28 1.35 -6.63 1.55
N ARG A 29 0.48 -7.65 1.54
CA ARG A 29 0.88 -9.01 1.90
C ARG A 29 1.55 -9.70 0.71
N LEU A 30 2.76 -10.17 0.93
CA LEU A 30 3.58 -10.80 -0.11
C LEU A 30 4.27 -12.04 0.46
N ALA A 31 4.44 -13.05 -0.38
CA ALA A 31 5.39 -14.13 -0.15
C ALA A 31 6.66 -13.85 -0.95
N LEU A 32 7.81 -13.73 -0.26
CA LEU A 32 9.10 -13.58 -0.90
C LEU A 32 9.73 -14.98 -1.14
N ARG A 33 11.06 -15.05 -1.33
CA ARG A 33 11.76 -16.29 -1.68
C ARG A 33 11.68 -17.39 -0.62
N ASP A 34 11.47 -17.02 0.64
CA ASP A 34 11.28 -17.98 1.72
C ASP A 34 9.86 -18.59 1.72
N GLY A 35 8.98 -18.12 0.83
CA GLY A 35 7.62 -18.61 0.67
C GLY A 35 6.68 -18.23 1.81
N VAL A 36 7.14 -17.45 2.80
CA VAL A 36 6.34 -17.08 3.95
C VAL A 36 5.65 -15.75 3.66
N GLU A 37 4.32 -15.77 3.74
CA GLU A 37 3.51 -14.58 3.55
C GLU A 37 3.65 -13.62 4.74
N ARG A 38 4.02 -12.37 4.46
CA ARG A 38 4.14 -11.30 5.46
C ARG A 38 3.56 -10.01 4.93
N ALA A 39 3.14 -9.14 5.83
CA ALA A 39 2.76 -7.77 5.49
C ALA A 39 4.04 -6.93 5.32
N TYR A 40 4.20 -6.31 4.16
CA TYR A 40 5.33 -5.43 3.85
C TYR A 40 4.88 -4.00 3.69
N LEU A 41 5.64 -3.09 4.27
CA LEU A 41 5.48 -1.64 4.11
C LEU A 41 5.96 -1.22 2.71
N LEU A 42 5.03 -0.72 1.90
CA LEU A 42 5.24 -0.14 0.58
C LEU A 42 5.53 1.36 0.63
N ASP A 43 4.84 2.12 1.49
CA ASP A 43 5.03 3.56 1.62
C ASP A 43 5.33 3.94 3.09
N PRO A 44 6.55 4.37 3.42
CA PRO A 44 6.91 4.76 4.78
C PRO A 44 6.22 6.05 5.26
N ARG A 45 5.50 6.76 4.39
CA ARG A 45 4.65 7.89 4.78
C ARG A 45 3.37 7.43 5.49
N ASP A 46 3.05 6.14 5.42
CA ASP A 46 1.95 5.54 6.17
C ASP A 46 2.35 5.37 7.65
N PHE A 47 2.09 6.42 8.43
CA PHE A 47 2.47 6.50 9.85
C PHE A 47 1.82 5.39 10.69
N ALA A 48 0.58 4.98 10.37
CA ALA A 48 -0.08 3.88 11.06
C ALA A 48 0.66 2.56 10.82
N ALA A 49 1.09 2.32 9.58
CA ALA A 49 1.82 1.10 9.22
C ALA A 49 3.24 1.03 9.80
N THR A 50 3.95 2.16 9.91
CA THR A 50 5.33 2.20 10.46
C THR A 50 5.43 1.88 11.95
N THR A 51 4.31 1.93 12.69
CA THR A 51 4.27 1.66 14.13
C THR A 51 3.84 0.24 14.49
N SER A 52 3.44 -0.57 13.50
CA SER A 52 2.99 -1.95 13.73
C SER A 52 4.17 -2.93 13.77
N PRO A 53 4.29 -3.76 14.82
CA PRO A 53 5.34 -4.79 14.91
C PRO A 53 5.14 -5.93 13.91
N ASP A 54 3.93 -6.09 13.36
CA ASP A 54 3.57 -7.16 12.42
C ASP A 54 3.87 -6.82 10.96
N ILE A 55 4.35 -5.59 10.69
CA ILE A 55 4.67 -5.10 9.35
C ILE A 55 6.19 -5.09 9.19
N ALA A 56 6.67 -5.83 8.18
CA ALA A 56 8.07 -5.86 7.81
C ALA A 56 8.40 -4.71 6.85
N TYR A 57 9.62 -4.19 6.94
CA TYR A 57 10.18 -3.32 5.91
C TYR A 57 11.26 -4.07 5.13
N ASP A 58 11.12 -4.08 3.80
CA ASP A 58 12.13 -4.59 2.88
C ASP A 58 12.41 -3.52 1.82
N ALA A 59 13.67 -3.11 1.71
CA ALA A 59 14.06 -2.04 0.79
C ALA A 59 13.82 -2.40 -0.69
N ARG A 60 13.89 -3.68 -1.06
CA ARG A 60 13.62 -4.14 -2.43
C ARG A 60 12.13 -4.04 -2.74
N VAL A 61 11.27 -4.39 -1.77
CA VAL A 61 9.81 -4.24 -1.88
C VAL A 61 9.43 -2.76 -2.01
N HIS A 62 10.00 -1.90 -1.16
CA HIS A 62 9.78 -0.46 -1.25
C HIS A 62 10.26 0.12 -2.60
N ALA A 63 11.47 -0.24 -3.05
CA ALA A 63 11.98 0.20 -4.35
C ALA A 63 11.12 -0.29 -5.51
N ALA A 64 10.64 -1.55 -5.46
CA ALA A 64 9.74 -2.11 -6.47
C ALA A 64 8.45 -1.31 -6.56
N TYR A 65 7.88 -0.90 -5.42
CA TYR A 65 6.68 -0.07 -5.39
C TYR A 65 6.93 1.30 -6.05
N ILE A 66 8.01 2.00 -5.69
CA ILE A 66 8.36 3.29 -6.31
C ILE A 66 8.55 3.17 -7.83
N LEU A 67 9.21 2.10 -8.29
CA LEU A 67 9.45 1.86 -9.72
C LEU A 67 8.16 1.44 -10.44
N ALA A 68 7.28 0.68 -9.80
CA ALA A 68 5.95 0.36 -10.33
C ALA A 68 5.12 1.64 -10.52
N LEU A 69 5.17 2.59 -9.58
CA LEU A 69 4.54 3.91 -9.73
C LEU A 69 5.10 4.71 -10.91
N GLN A 70 6.32 4.43 -11.36
CA GLN A 70 6.94 5.03 -12.54
C GLN A 70 6.62 4.27 -13.85
N GLY A 71 5.87 3.17 -13.79
CA GLY A 71 5.45 2.37 -14.94
C GLY A 71 6.40 1.23 -15.32
N HIS A 72 7.32 0.83 -14.44
CA HIS A 72 8.17 -0.34 -14.68
C HIS A 72 7.36 -1.65 -14.63
N ARG A 73 7.65 -2.56 -15.58
CA ARG A 73 6.93 -3.83 -15.71
C ARG A 73 7.33 -4.85 -14.63
N PRO A 74 6.40 -5.72 -14.19
CA PRO A 74 6.67 -6.75 -13.17
C PRO A 74 7.88 -7.63 -13.46
N ALA A 75 8.02 -8.11 -14.70
CA ALA A 75 9.14 -8.97 -15.10
C ALA A 75 10.51 -8.27 -14.96
N TRP A 76 10.57 -6.96 -15.27
CA TRP A 76 11.79 -6.18 -15.09
C TRP A 76 12.12 -6.01 -13.61
N LEU A 77 11.12 -5.74 -12.77
CA LEU A 77 11.28 -5.63 -11.31
C LEU A 77 11.74 -6.94 -10.69
N ALA A 78 11.12 -8.06 -11.05
CA ALA A 78 11.49 -9.39 -10.58
C ALA A 78 12.97 -9.71 -10.86
N GLN A 79 13.44 -9.39 -12.07
CA GLN A 79 14.83 -9.60 -12.47
C GLN A 79 15.81 -8.66 -11.74
N HIS A 80 15.50 -7.36 -11.66
CA HIS A 80 16.47 -6.35 -11.20
C HIS A 80 16.48 -6.18 -9.68
N LEU A 81 15.40 -6.55 -8.99
CA LEU A 81 15.27 -6.46 -7.53
C LEU A 81 15.28 -7.85 -6.89
N ASP A 82 15.54 -8.90 -7.67
CA ASP A 82 15.66 -10.29 -7.18
C ASP A 82 14.38 -10.77 -6.48
N LEU A 83 13.21 -10.22 -6.86
CA LEU A 83 11.90 -10.54 -6.31
C LEU A 83 11.25 -11.72 -7.05
N PRO A 84 10.44 -12.56 -6.37
CA PRO A 84 9.58 -13.50 -7.05
C PRO A 84 8.61 -12.78 -7.98
N LEU A 85 8.40 -13.33 -9.19
CA LEU A 85 7.49 -12.73 -10.17
C LEU A 85 6.07 -12.47 -9.61
N PRO A 86 5.44 -13.40 -8.85
CA PRO A 86 4.12 -13.13 -8.26
C PRO A 86 4.10 -11.94 -7.29
N ALA A 87 5.21 -11.70 -6.57
CA ALA A 87 5.32 -10.55 -5.69
C ALA A 87 5.46 -9.25 -6.47
N ALA A 88 6.23 -9.25 -7.56
CA ALA A 88 6.36 -8.10 -8.46
C ALA A 88 5.02 -7.76 -9.14
N ASP A 89 4.27 -8.77 -9.59
CA ASP A 89 2.93 -8.59 -10.18
C ASP A 89 1.96 -7.94 -9.17
N ALA A 90 1.94 -8.45 -7.93
CA ALA A 90 1.10 -7.92 -6.87
C ALA A 90 1.44 -6.46 -6.53
N ILE A 91 2.74 -6.11 -6.49
CA ILE A 91 3.20 -4.74 -6.25
C ILE A 91 2.74 -3.80 -7.39
N CYS A 92 2.86 -4.23 -8.66
CA CYS A 92 2.39 -3.44 -9.79
C CYS A 92 0.87 -3.24 -9.77
N ALA A 93 0.10 -4.30 -9.52
CA ALA A 93 -1.35 -4.21 -9.40
C ALA A 93 -1.76 -3.26 -8.26
N HIS A 94 -1.07 -3.31 -7.12
CA HIS A 94 -1.30 -2.39 -6.01
C HIS A 94 -0.94 -0.95 -6.36
N ALA A 95 0.19 -0.73 -7.01
CA ALA A 95 0.62 0.59 -7.50
C ALA A 95 -0.36 1.18 -8.52
N GLU A 96 -0.92 0.37 -9.40
CA GLU A 96 -1.95 0.79 -10.36
C GLU A 96 -3.26 1.13 -9.66
N ALA A 97 -3.68 0.35 -8.65
CA ALA A 97 -4.93 0.60 -7.93
C ALA A 97 -4.85 1.79 -6.96
N HIS A 98 -3.67 2.05 -6.38
CA HIS A 98 -3.50 2.92 -5.21
C HIS A 98 -2.38 3.95 -5.32
N GLY A 99 -1.74 4.10 -6.48
CA GLY A 99 -0.71 5.10 -6.72
C GLY A 99 -1.20 6.54 -6.46
N PRO A 100 -0.26 7.50 -6.28
CA PRO A 100 -0.59 8.87 -5.89
C PRO A 100 -1.45 9.62 -6.91
N ASP A 101 -1.45 9.16 -8.17
CA ASP A 101 -2.24 9.72 -9.27
C ASP A 101 -3.65 9.07 -9.42
N GLY A 102 -4.00 8.09 -8.58
CA GLY A 102 -5.17 7.23 -8.79
C GLY A 102 -4.98 6.21 -9.92
N PRO A 103 -5.99 5.38 -10.25
CA PRO A 103 -5.88 4.37 -11.30
C PRO A 103 -5.52 5.02 -12.63
N ARG A 104 -4.39 4.61 -13.23
CA ARG A 104 -3.92 5.06 -14.56
C ARG A 104 -4.75 4.50 -15.72
N ASN A 105 -6.07 4.46 -15.56
CA ASN A 105 -7.01 4.15 -16.63
C ASN A 105 -7.38 5.43 -17.38
N GLY A 106 -6.46 5.91 -18.22
CA GLY A 106 -6.82 6.71 -19.39
C GLY A 106 -6.72 5.80 -20.63
N PRO A 107 -7.75 5.68 -21.47
CA PRO A 107 -7.69 4.81 -22.64
C PRO A 107 -6.55 5.28 -23.55
N THR A 108 -5.62 4.36 -23.84
CA THR A 108 -4.68 4.53 -24.94
C THR A 108 -5.50 4.52 -26.22
N ALA A 109 -5.84 5.72 -26.72
CA ALA A 109 -6.44 5.86 -28.04
C ALA A 109 -5.43 5.37 -29.09
N ALA A 110 -5.92 4.48 -29.95
CA ALA A 110 -5.24 3.92 -31.10
C ALA A 110 -4.95 4.97 -32.18
#